data_AF-A0A7C8JFT1-F1
#
_entry.id   AF-A0A7C8JFT1-F1
#
_cell.length_a   1.000
_cell.length_b   1.000
_cell.length_c   1.000
_cell.angle_alpha   90.00
_cell.angle_beta   90.00
_cell.angle_gamma   90.00
#
_symmetry.space_group_name_H-M   'P 1'
#
loop_
_entity.id
_entity.type
_entity.pdbx_description
1 polymer ?
#
loop_
_entity_poly.entity_id
_entity_poly.type
_entity_poly.pdbx_seq_one_letter_code
_entity_poly.pdbx_strand_id
1 'polypeptide(L)'
;MQQLNILLSTFLVFLLAIAGVNSYAIDSNHRHEFVKRYVPDRVAPRQAASPSPTPRQPGTVANCLKWRYTQMSGTVADTCDNIVTRFKSIGLTKANLIKWNPALKSDCSGFQLRYYLCVQAGP
;
A
#
# COMPACT_ATOMS: atom_id res chain seq x y z
N MET A 1 16.22 -45.75 7.92
CA MET A 1 15.48 -45.40 9.14
C MET A 1 15.42 -43.89 9.45
N GLN A 2 16.34 -43.05 8.94
CA GLN A 2 16.41 -41.62 9.32
C GLN A 2 15.62 -40.65 8.41
N GLN A 3 15.37 -41.01 7.14
CA GLN A 3 14.58 -40.16 6.22
C GLN A 3 13.07 -40.15 6.48
N LEU A 4 12.50 -41.22 7.06
CA LEU A 4 11.06 -41.31 7.33
C LEU A 4 10.63 -40.37 8.48
N ASN A 5 11.49 -40.19 9.49
CA ASN A 5 11.20 -39.32 10.64
C ASN A 5 11.26 -37.82 10.30
N ILE A 6 12.07 -37.43 9.31
CA ILE A 6 12.16 -36.03 8.85
C ILE A 6 10.91 -35.66 8.04
N LEU A 7 10.40 -36.57 7.21
CA LEU A 7 9.15 -36.37 6.46
C LEU A 7 7.92 -36.30 7.38
N LEU A 8 7.84 -37.15 8.41
CA LEU A 8 6.76 -37.09 9.41
C LEU A 8 6.83 -35.81 10.26
N SER A 9 8.02 -35.33 10.63
CA SER A 9 8.18 -34.09 11.42
C SER A 9 7.84 -32.84 10.60
N THR A 10 8.27 -32.77 9.34
CA THR A 10 7.96 -31.63 8.46
C THR A 10 6.48 -31.57 8.09
N PHE A 11 5.81 -32.72 7.89
CA PHE A 11 4.36 -32.78 7.71
C PHE A 11 3.59 -32.31 8.96
N LEU A 12 4.04 -32.68 10.17
CA LEU A 12 3.40 -32.24 11.42
C LEU A 12 3.52 -30.72 11.62
N VAL A 13 4.69 -30.15 11.30
CA VAL A 13 4.92 -28.70 11.41
C VAL A 13 4.09 -27.93 10.38
N PHE A 14 3.91 -28.46 9.17
CA PHE A 14 3.03 -27.87 8.17
C PHE A 14 1.55 -27.93 8.56
N LEU A 15 1.08 -29.04 9.16
CA LEU A 15 -0.29 -29.16 9.65
C LEU A 15 -0.61 -28.19 10.81
N LEU A 16 0.36 -27.90 11.68
CA LEU A 16 0.19 -26.92 12.77
C LEU A 16 0.20 -25.46 12.27
N ALA A 17 0.83 -25.16 11.13
CA ALA A 17 0.87 -23.82 10.55
C ALA A 17 -0.44 -23.41 9.83
N ILE A 18 -1.29 -24.37 9.45
CA ILE A 18 -2.61 -24.10 8.84
C ILE A 18 -3.71 -23.87 9.88
N ALA A 19 -3.46 -24.18 11.15
CA ALA A 19 -4.38 -23.93 12.26
C ALA A 19 -4.26 -22.51 12.86
N GLY A 20 -3.61 -21.58 12.14
CA GLY A 20 -3.52 -20.17 12.47
C GLY A 20 -4.85 -19.42 12.24
N VAL A 21 -5.88 -19.78 13.03
CA VAL A 21 -7.04 -18.93 13.25
C VAL A 21 -6.58 -17.66 13.96
N ASN A 22 -6.34 -16.60 13.19
CA ASN A 22 -6.25 -15.26 13.75
C ASN A 22 -7.59 -14.95 14.41
N SER A 23 -7.60 -14.95 15.74
CA SER A 23 -8.73 -14.61 16.57
C SER A 23 -9.19 -13.19 16.27
N TYR A 24 -10.28 -13.03 15.53
CA TYR A 24 -11.12 -11.85 15.65
C TYR A 24 -12.12 -12.15 16.75
N ALA A 25 -12.11 -11.35 17.82
CA ALA A 25 -13.12 -11.46 18.87
C ALA A 25 -14.51 -11.20 18.25
N ILE A 26 -15.43 -12.10 18.56
CA ILE A 26 -16.85 -12.04 18.22
C ILE A 26 -17.52 -11.17 19.29
N ASP A 27 -18.32 -10.18 18.90
CA ASP A 27 -19.38 -9.69 19.77
C ASP A 27 -20.71 -9.92 19.07
N SER A 28 -21.42 -10.94 19.55
CA SER A 28 -22.78 -11.25 19.17
C SER A 28 -23.60 -11.22 20.45
N ASN A 29 -24.00 -10.03 20.92
CA ASN A 29 -25.18 -9.95 21.75
C ASN A 29 -25.94 -8.60 21.71
N HIS A 30 -27.23 -8.77 21.41
CA HIS A 30 -28.38 -8.01 21.86
C HIS A 30 -28.54 -6.52 21.55
N ARG A 31 -29.31 -6.31 20.48
CA ARG A 31 -30.40 -5.34 20.31
C ARG A 31 -30.95 -4.79 21.64
N HIS A 32 -30.58 -3.55 22.00
CA HIS A 32 -31.49 -2.63 22.68
C HIS A 32 -31.41 -1.26 22.00
N GLU A 33 -32.61 -0.82 21.63
CA GLU A 33 -33.02 0.41 20.99
C GLU A 33 -32.52 1.71 21.68
N PHE A 34 -32.47 2.78 20.89
CA PHE A 34 -32.58 4.18 21.34
C PHE A 34 -31.54 4.74 22.33
N VAL A 35 -30.30 4.98 21.87
CA VAL A 35 -29.56 6.17 22.33
C VAL A 35 -28.77 6.81 21.18
N LYS A 36 -29.40 7.78 20.50
CA LYS A 36 -28.67 8.85 19.79
C LYS A 36 -27.88 9.64 20.84
N ARG A 37 -26.62 9.29 21.09
CA ARG A 37 -25.65 10.17 21.74
C ARG A 37 -24.76 10.78 20.67
N TYR A 38 -24.90 12.09 20.50
CA TYR A 38 -23.91 12.95 19.88
C TYR A 38 -22.54 12.67 20.52
N VAL A 39 -21.63 12.04 19.77
CA VAL A 39 -20.22 11.93 20.14
C VAL A 39 -19.52 13.07 19.41
N PRO A 40 -18.95 14.07 20.12
CA PRO A 40 -18.11 15.07 19.45
C PRO A 40 -16.96 14.32 18.77
N ASP A 41 -16.71 14.64 17.50
CA ASP A 41 -15.77 13.99 16.59
C ASP A 41 -14.64 13.26 17.33
N ARG A 42 -14.71 11.92 17.32
CA ARG A 42 -13.50 11.13 17.50
C ARG A 42 -12.63 11.47 16.29
N VAL A 43 -11.78 12.48 16.41
CA VAL A 43 -10.64 12.65 15.52
C VAL A 43 -9.89 11.33 15.64
N ALA A 44 -10.04 10.48 14.62
CA ALA A 44 -9.23 9.28 14.49
C ALA A 44 -7.78 9.71 14.74
N PRO A 45 -6.96 8.92 15.46
CA PRO A 45 -5.56 9.26 15.67
C PRO A 45 -5.01 9.67 14.31
N ARG A 46 -4.59 10.93 14.16
CA ARG A 46 -3.92 11.38 12.95
C ARG A 46 -2.75 10.43 12.82
N GLN A 47 -2.86 9.44 11.92
CA GLN A 47 -1.78 8.52 11.65
C GLN A 47 -0.57 9.41 11.46
N ALA A 48 0.43 9.26 12.33
CA ALA A 48 1.64 10.05 12.25
C ALA A 48 2.11 9.90 10.80
N ALA A 49 2.11 11.01 10.05
CA ALA A 49 2.40 10.96 8.63
C ALA A 49 3.77 10.33 8.49
N SER A 50 3.83 9.13 7.88
CA SER A 50 5.11 8.48 7.61
C SER A 50 6.02 9.49 6.92
N PRO A 51 7.29 9.60 7.34
CA PRO A 51 8.19 10.58 6.77
C PRO A 51 8.23 10.40 5.25
N SER A 52 7.87 11.46 4.52
CA SER A 52 7.86 11.40 3.06
C SER A 52 9.29 11.30 2.54
N PRO A 53 9.57 10.43 1.57
CA PRO A 53 10.92 10.24 1.06
C PRO A 53 11.40 11.46 0.27
N THR A 54 12.71 11.54 0.07
CA THR A 54 13.40 12.58 -0.72
C THR A 54 14.41 11.92 -1.66
N PRO A 55 14.58 12.41 -2.90
CA PRO A 55 13.97 13.61 -3.48
C PRO A 55 12.59 13.35 -4.12
N ARG A 56 11.75 14.38 -4.16
CA ARG A 56 10.44 14.39 -4.84
C ARG A 56 10.33 15.63 -5.70
N GLN A 57 9.63 15.52 -6.83
CA GLN A 57 9.30 16.70 -7.62
C GLN A 57 8.21 17.54 -6.90
N PRO A 58 8.14 18.86 -7.15
CA PRO A 58 7.14 19.71 -6.51
C PRO A 58 5.70 19.26 -6.76
N GLY A 59 4.82 19.52 -5.78
CA GLY A 59 3.38 19.29 -5.91
C GLY A 59 2.91 17.85 -5.66
N THR A 60 3.81 16.89 -5.39
CA THR A 60 3.38 15.54 -4.99
C THR A 60 2.51 15.59 -3.73
N VAL A 61 1.38 14.87 -3.75
CA VAL A 61 0.40 14.88 -2.66
C VAL A 61 1.00 14.49 -1.31
N ALA A 62 0.50 15.12 -0.24
CA ALA A 62 0.99 14.90 1.12
C ALA A 62 0.50 13.57 1.72
N ASN A 63 -0.69 13.09 1.33
CA ASN A 63 -1.31 11.85 1.82
C ASN A 63 -0.91 10.61 1.01
N CYS A 64 0.33 10.58 0.49
CA CYS A 64 0.81 9.43 -0.24
C CYS A 64 1.07 8.24 0.69
N LEU A 65 0.46 7.09 0.37
CA LEU A 65 0.59 5.84 1.12
C LEU A 65 1.70 4.94 0.56
N LYS A 66 1.99 5.03 -0.74
CA LYS A 66 3.00 4.19 -1.40
C LYS A 66 3.86 4.99 -2.37
N TRP A 67 5.17 4.82 -2.23
CA TRP A 67 6.19 5.54 -3.00
C TRP A 67 6.93 4.60 -3.96
N ARG A 68 7.27 5.09 -5.15
CA ARG A 68 8.15 4.41 -6.12
C ARG A 68 9.30 5.33 -6.51
N TYR A 69 10.53 4.90 -6.24
CA TYR A 69 11.72 5.59 -6.77
C TYR A 69 11.88 5.27 -8.26
N THR A 70 12.00 6.31 -9.09
CA THR A 70 12.21 6.18 -10.54
C THR A 70 13.69 6.01 -10.83
N GLN A 71 14.04 5.05 -11.66
CA GLN A 71 15.45 4.73 -11.93
C GLN A 71 15.68 4.24 -13.35
N MET A 72 16.96 4.21 -13.73
CA MET A 72 17.44 3.51 -14.90
C MET A 72 18.12 2.22 -14.45
N SER A 73 17.82 1.12 -15.12
CA SER A 73 18.44 -0.19 -14.91
C SER A 73 19.09 -0.62 -16.21
N GLY A 74 20.42 -0.52 -16.30
CA GLY A 74 21.14 -0.71 -17.56
C GLY A 74 20.68 0.31 -18.60
N THR A 75 20.16 -0.15 -19.73
CA THR A 75 19.63 0.69 -20.81
C THR A 75 18.12 0.96 -20.70
N VAL A 76 17.46 0.44 -19.66
CA VAL A 76 16.00 0.55 -19.49
C VAL A 76 15.66 1.60 -18.43
N ALA A 77 14.89 2.61 -18.81
CA ALA A 77 14.40 3.63 -17.90
C ALA A 77 12.97 3.33 -17.41
N ASP A 78 12.66 3.68 -16.15
CA ASP A 78 11.27 3.83 -15.73
C ASP A 78 10.60 4.94 -16.57
N THR A 79 9.31 4.74 -16.89
CA THR A 79 8.47 5.69 -17.64
C THR A 79 7.10 5.77 -16.97
N CYS A 80 6.29 6.79 -17.29
CA CYS A 80 4.91 6.84 -16.79
C CYS A 80 4.13 5.55 -17.10
N ASP A 81 4.20 5.07 -18.34
CA ASP A 81 3.37 3.96 -18.79
C ASP A 81 3.83 2.62 -18.18
N ASN A 82 5.13 2.42 -17.98
CA ASN A 82 5.62 1.21 -17.33
C ASN A 82 5.32 1.22 -15.81
N ILE A 83 5.30 2.38 -15.16
CA ILE A 83 4.89 2.51 -13.76
C ILE A 83 3.41 2.19 -13.62
N VAL A 84 2.54 2.78 -14.46
CA VAL A 84 1.12 2.45 -14.47
C VAL A 84 0.90 0.95 -14.67
N THR A 85 1.61 0.35 -15.63
CA THR A 85 1.54 -1.10 -15.89
C THR A 85 1.96 -1.92 -14.68
N ARG A 86 3.10 -1.58 -14.04
CA ARG A 86 3.66 -2.30 -12.88
C ARG A 86 2.75 -2.24 -11.65
N PHE A 87 2.02 -1.15 -11.46
CA PHE A 87 1.15 -0.94 -10.30
C PHE A 87 -0.35 -1.07 -10.64
N LYS A 88 -0.70 -1.63 -11.79
CA LYS A 88 -2.10 -1.84 -12.21
C LYS A 88 -2.87 -2.73 -11.23
N SER A 89 -2.21 -3.70 -10.59
CA SER A 89 -2.82 -4.62 -9.62
C SER A 89 -3.33 -3.93 -8.34
N ILE A 90 -2.80 -2.74 -8.01
CA ILE A 90 -3.29 -1.91 -6.90
C ILE A 90 -4.18 -0.76 -7.38
N GLY A 91 -4.67 -0.82 -8.63
CA GLY A 91 -5.59 0.16 -9.19
C GLY A 91 -4.96 1.47 -9.66
N LEU A 92 -3.64 1.52 -9.86
CA LEU A 92 -3.00 2.74 -10.39
C LEU A 92 -3.45 2.98 -11.84
N THR A 93 -3.95 4.18 -12.11
CA THR A 93 -4.25 4.69 -13.46
C THR A 93 -3.31 5.85 -13.80
N LYS A 94 -3.12 6.14 -15.09
CA LYS A 94 -2.32 7.30 -15.53
C LYS A 94 -2.89 8.61 -14.98
N ALA A 95 -4.21 8.74 -14.96
CA ALA A 95 -4.91 9.89 -14.40
C ALA A 95 -4.59 10.08 -12.90
N ASN A 96 -4.64 9.01 -12.11
CA ASN A 96 -4.28 9.08 -10.69
C ASN A 96 -2.79 9.36 -10.49
N LEU A 97 -1.91 8.74 -11.29
CA LEU A 97 -0.48 8.99 -11.23
C LEU A 97 -0.13 10.47 -11.45
N ILE A 98 -0.75 11.10 -12.45
CA ILE A 98 -0.58 12.54 -12.75
C ILE A 98 -1.22 13.39 -11.66
N LYS A 99 -2.44 13.07 -11.23
CA LYS A 99 -3.14 13.78 -10.15
C LYS A 99 -2.31 13.81 -8.87
N TRP A 100 -1.64 12.70 -8.53
CA TRP A 100 -0.83 12.59 -7.32
C TRP A 100 0.57 13.15 -7.47
N ASN A 101 1.06 13.36 -8.69
CA ASN A 101 2.38 13.90 -9.00
C ASN A 101 2.28 14.94 -10.13
N PRO A 102 1.77 16.15 -9.85
CA PRO A 102 1.47 17.17 -10.88
C PRO A 102 2.68 17.57 -11.73
N ALA A 103 3.89 17.48 -11.20
CA ALA A 103 5.12 17.75 -11.94
C ALA A 103 5.31 16.84 -13.17
N LEU A 104 4.64 15.68 -13.23
CA LEU A 104 4.64 14.82 -14.42
C LEU A 104 4.03 15.51 -15.64
N LYS A 105 3.12 16.48 -15.44
CA LYS A 105 2.24 17.06 -16.47
C LYS A 105 1.27 16.04 -17.08
N SER A 106 0.28 16.53 -17.81
CA SER A 106 -0.78 15.70 -18.42
C SER A 106 -0.24 14.73 -19.48
N ASP A 107 0.84 15.10 -20.17
CA ASP A 107 1.49 14.33 -21.22
C ASP A 107 2.70 13.51 -20.71
N CYS A 108 2.96 13.51 -19.41
CA CYS A 108 4.14 12.90 -18.80
C CYS A 108 5.50 13.51 -19.23
N SER A 109 5.51 14.66 -19.92
CA SER A 109 6.76 15.31 -20.34
C SER A 109 7.60 15.85 -19.18
N GLY A 110 7.02 15.94 -17.98
CA GLY A 110 7.72 16.34 -16.76
C GLY A 110 8.30 15.17 -15.95
N PHE A 111 8.20 13.94 -16.45
CA PHE A 111 8.76 12.76 -15.78
C PHE A 111 10.28 12.86 -15.63
N GLN A 112 10.78 12.64 -14.42
CA GLN A 112 12.21 12.62 -14.13
C GLN A 112 12.62 11.32 -13.43
N LEU A 113 13.79 10.82 -13.80
CA LEU A 113 14.47 9.74 -13.09
C LEU A 113 15.09 10.25 -11.80
N ARG A 114 15.30 9.34 -10.85
CA ARG A 114 15.90 9.59 -9.53
C ARG A 114 15.01 10.40 -8.58
N TYR A 115 13.70 10.29 -8.73
CA TYR A 115 12.71 10.90 -7.85
C TYR A 115 11.73 9.86 -7.31
N TYR A 116 11.14 10.13 -6.14
CA TYR A 116 10.03 9.35 -5.63
C TYR A 116 8.70 9.86 -6.19
N LEU A 117 7.94 8.96 -6.83
CA LEU A 117 6.55 9.19 -7.23
C LEU A 117 5.59 8.54 -6.25
N CYS A 118 4.47 9.22 -6.01
CA CYS A 118 3.34 8.62 -5.33
C CYS A 118 2.58 7.68 -6.27
N VAL A 119 2.45 6.41 -5.90
CA VAL A 119 1.73 5.38 -6.68
C VAL A 119 0.47 4.88 -5.99
N GLN A 120 0.17 5.39 -4.79
CA GLN A 120 -1.08 5.17 -4.07
C GLN A 120 -1.26 6.29 -3.04
N ALA A 121 -2.36 7.04 -3.12
CA ALA A 121 -2.72 8.05 -2.13
C ALA A 121 -3.90 7.57 -1.26
N GLY A 122 -4.02 8.12 -0.05
CA GLY A 122 -5.16 7.90 0.82
C GLY A 122 -6.42 8.63 0.33
N PRO A 123 -7.58 8.33 0.95
CA PRO A 123 -8.79 9.12 0.76
C PRO A 123 -8.58 10.60 1.11
#